data_AF-A0A7J0D1P7-F1
#
_entry.id   AF-A0A7J0D1P7-F1
#
_cell.length_a   1.000
_cell.length_b   1.000
_cell.length_c   1.000
_cell.angle_alpha   90.00
_cell.angle_beta   90.00
_cell.angle_gamma   90.00
#
_symmetry.space_group_name_H-M   'P 1'
#
loop_
_entity.id
_entity.type
_entity.pdbx_description
1 polymer ?
#
loop_
_entity_poly.entity_id
_entity_poly.type
_entity_poly.pdbx_seq_one_letter_code
_entity_poly.pdbx_strand_id
1 'polypeptide(L)'
;MTITIGVHASNPSLFHLYHLTRLGFAQQELEPLGESVAFHPYSNGVRTGELLTQGVIDFGGTGSTPPVTAQSAGHDLVYTAVSAPRPEHGALLVPEDSPVRTVADLKGTTVHLAIGSWQTHLVAKALDDAGLSYADDITAVRSTEESEQLLRTGAIAAWVAQGPSSPPPAAPVDCARSSPPATSSATGRCSSPGANSPSSGPRSSKP
;
A
#
# COMPACT_ATOMS: atom_id res chain seq x y z
N MET A 1 -23.98 -0.28 -21.65
CA MET A 1 -22.92 0.75 -21.74
C MET A 1 -21.56 0.06 -21.94
N THR A 2 -20.46 0.80 -22.13
CA THR A 2 -19.10 0.23 -22.08
C THR A 2 -18.44 0.68 -20.80
N ILE A 3 -18.08 -0.28 -19.95
CA ILE A 3 -17.37 -0.07 -18.69
C ILE A 3 -15.87 -0.12 -19.00
N THR A 4 -15.14 0.94 -18.66
CA THR A 4 -13.70 1.05 -18.87
C THR A 4 -12.95 0.74 -17.58
N ILE A 5 -12.20 -0.37 -17.56
CA ILE A 5 -11.39 -0.80 -16.43
C ILE A 5 -9.93 -0.40 -16.66
N GLY A 6 -9.40 0.43 -15.77
CA GLY A 6 -8.00 0.82 -15.75
C GLY A 6 -7.08 -0.31 -15.23
N VAL A 7 -5.95 -0.52 -15.91
CA VAL A 7 -5.00 -1.61 -15.59
C VAL A 7 -3.54 -1.14 -15.60
N HIS A 8 -2.74 -1.64 -14.65
CA HIS A 8 -1.29 -1.39 -14.59
C HIS A 8 -0.57 -2.53 -13.85
N ALA A 9 0.72 -2.70 -14.13
CA ALA A 9 1.51 -3.84 -13.62
C ALA A 9 1.64 -3.88 -12.09
N SER A 10 1.50 -2.74 -11.41
CA SER A 10 1.58 -2.66 -9.93
C SER A 10 0.29 -3.11 -9.23
N ASN A 11 -0.80 -3.37 -9.96
CA ASN A 11 -2.00 -4.02 -9.43
C ASN A 11 -2.14 -5.43 -10.04
N PRO A 12 -1.58 -6.47 -9.41
CA PRO A 12 -1.55 -7.81 -10.00
C PRO A 12 -2.94 -8.41 -10.19
N SER A 13 -3.95 -8.01 -9.42
CA SER A 13 -5.31 -8.54 -9.56
C SER A 13 -5.94 -8.09 -10.88
N LEU A 14 -5.95 -6.78 -11.15
CA LEU A 14 -6.49 -6.24 -12.41
C LEU A 14 -5.56 -6.47 -13.59
N PHE A 15 -4.24 -6.53 -13.35
CA PHE A 15 -3.29 -6.89 -14.39
C PHE A 15 -3.47 -8.34 -14.83
N HIS A 16 -3.69 -9.26 -13.88
CA HIS A 16 -4.02 -10.64 -14.22
C HIS A 16 -5.37 -10.73 -14.93
N LEU A 17 -6.40 -10.00 -14.45
CA LEU A 17 -7.68 -9.91 -15.13
C LEU A 17 -7.51 -9.46 -16.59
N TYR A 18 -6.76 -8.38 -16.84
CA TYR A 18 -6.46 -7.88 -18.19
C TYR A 18 -5.88 -8.95 -19.12
N HIS A 19 -4.95 -9.76 -18.61
CA HIS A 19 -4.33 -10.83 -19.38
C HIS A 19 -5.26 -12.03 -19.55
N LEU A 20 -6.07 -12.36 -18.54
CA LEU A 20 -7.09 -13.40 -18.61
C LEU A 20 -8.27 -12.99 -19.50
N THR A 21 -8.57 -11.71 -19.67
CA THR A 21 -9.64 -11.25 -20.55
C THR A 21 -9.36 -11.44 -22.03
N ARG A 22 -8.13 -11.80 -22.42
CA ARG A 22 -7.90 -12.40 -23.75
C ARG A 22 -8.67 -13.70 -23.95
N LEU A 23 -9.18 -14.31 -22.88
CA LEU A 23 -10.04 -15.49 -22.87
C LEU A 23 -11.55 -15.14 -22.88
N GLY A 24 -11.92 -13.85 -22.81
CA GLY A 24 -13.31 -13.39 -22.91
C GLY A 24 -14.15 -13.43 -21.63
N PHE A 25 -13.61 -13.94 -20.51
CA PHE A 25 -14.39 -14.16 -19.29
C PHE A 25 -15.09 -12.91 -18.72
N ALA A 26 -14.42 -11.75 -18.68
CA ALA A 26 -15.08 -10.55 -18.16
C ALA A 26 -16.25 -10.08 -19.05
N GLN A 27 -16.15 -10.27 -20.36
CA GLN A 27 -17.26 -9.94 -21.27
C GLN A 27 -18.42 -10.93 -21.08
N GLN A 28 -18.14 -12.22 -20.90
CA GLN A 28 -19.17 -13.23 -20.63
C GLN A 28 -19.96 -12.96 -19.35
N GLU A 29 -19.31 -12.47 -18.29
CA GLU A 29 -20.00 -12.13 -17.04
C GLU A 29 -20.86 -10.85 -17.15
N LEU A 30 -20.51 -9.95 -18.06
CA LEU A 30 -21.23 -8.67 -18.27
C LEU A 30 -22.33 -8.76 -19.33
N GLU A 31 -22.27 -9.72 -20.24
CA GLU A 31 -23.28 -9.96 -21.27
C GLU A 31 -24.71 -10.12 -20.71
N PRO A 32 -24.96 -10.91 -19.64
CA PRO A 32 -26.29 -11.01 -19.03
C PRO A 32 -26.84 -9.69 -18.48
N LEU A 33 -25.97 -8.72 -18.22
CA LEU A 33 -26.32 -7.38 -17.73
C LEU A 33 -26.51 -6.37 -18.87
N GLY A 34 -26.27 -6.76 -20.14
CA GLY A 34 -26.31 -5.86 -21.28
C GLY A 34 -25.14 -4.88 -21.34
N GLU A 35 -24.04 -5.20 -20.67
CA GLU A 35 -22.85 -4.36 -20.54
C GLU A 35 -21.66 -4.93 -21.33
N SER A 36 -20.74 -4.04 -21.72
CA SER A 36 -19.49 -4.39 -22.38
C SER A 36 -18.30 -3.87 -21.59
N VAL A 37 -17.13 -4.51 -21.75
CA VAL A 37 -15.90 -4.09 -21.05
C VAL A 37 -14.80 -3.64 -22.01
N ALA A 38 -14.15 -2.54 -21.65
CA ALA A 38 -12.92 -2.07 -22.26
C ALA A 38 -11.83 -1.99 -21.18
N PHE A 39 -10.56 -2.13 -21.59
CA PHE A 39 -9.42 -1.99 -20.68
C PHE A 39 -8.54 -0.83 -21.09
N HIS A 40 -8.14 -0.01 -20.11
CA HIS A 40 -7.27 1.14 -20.31
C HIS A 40 -5.94 0.93 -19.57
N PRO A 41 -4.85 0.56 -20.27
CA PRO A 41 -3.54 0.41 -19.64
C PRO A 41 -2.91 1.77 -19.30
N TYR A 42 -2.34 1.90 -18.10
CA TYR A 42 -1.60 3.09 -17.66
C TYR A 42 -0.35 2.73 -16.85
N SER A 43 0.49 3.74 -16.57
CA SER A 43 1.85 3.55 -16.07
C SER A 43 1.92 2.97 -14.65
N ASN A 44 1.19 3.52 -13.68
CA ASN A 44 1.16 3.04 -12.30
C ASN A 44 -0.04 3.59 -11.51
N GLY A 45 -0.28 2.99 -10.33
CA GLY A 45 -1.45 3.27 -9.49
C GLY A 45 -1.59 4.70 -8.97
N VAL A 46 -0.53 5.53 -9.03
CA VAL A 46 -0.62 6.95 -8.63
C VAL A 46 -1.59 7.71 -9.53
N ARG A 47 -1.68 7.33 -10.81
CA ARG A 47 -2.60 7.97 -11.78
C ARG A 47 -4.05 7.51 -11.66
N THR A 48 -4.35 6.49 -10.87
CA THR A 48 -5.70 5.91 -10.81
C THR A 48 -6.76 6.94 -10.38
N GLY A 49 -6.48 7.74 -9.35
CA GLY A 49 -7.42 8.78 -8.87
C GLY A 49 -7.68 9.86 -9.92
N GLU A 50 -6.63 10.31 -10.62
CA GLU A 50 -6.71 11.28 -11.72
C GLU A 50 -7.58 10.75 -12.87
N LEU A 51 -7.34 9.51 -13.31
CA LEU A 51 -8.05 8.89 -14.44
C LEU A 51 -9.53 8.64 -14.13
N LEU A 52 -9.86 8.27 -12.88
CA LEU A 52 -11.25 8.16 -12.41
C LEU A 52 -11.93 9.52 -12.45
N THR A 53 -11.26 10.56 -11.95
CA THR A 53 -11.80 11.92 -11.89
C THR A 53 -12.07 12.50 -13.29
N GLN A 54 -11.20 12.20 -14.26
CA GLN A 54 -11.34 12.66 -15.64
C GLN A 54 -12.37 11.84 -16.45
N GLY A 55 -12.93 10.76 -15.88
CA GLY A 55 -13.82 9.84 -16.61
C GLY A 55 -13.11 9.04 -17.71
N VAL A 56 -11.79 8.89 -17.63
CA VAL A 56 -11.02 8.05 -18.57
C VAL A 56 -11.20 6.57 -18.25
N ILE A 57 -11.40 6.25 -16.97
CA ILE A 57 -11.72 4.90 -16.48
C ILE A 57 -12.91 4.99 -15.51
N ASP A 58 -13.76 3.97 -15.51
CA ASP A 58 -14.88 3.83 -14.57
C ASP A 58 -14.45 3.06 -13.31
N PHE A 59 -13.55 2.08 -13.48
CA PHE A 59 -12.99 1.27 -12.39
C PHE A 59 -11.47 1.25 -12.47
N GLY A 60 -10.82 1.28 -11.31
CA GLY A 60 -9.39 1.14 -11.21
C GLY A 60 -8.99 0.52 -9.88
N GLY A 61 -7.86 -0.18 -9.88
CA GLY A 61 -7.30 -0.80 -8.69
C GLY A 61 -5.99 -0.12 -8.35
N THR A 62 -5.82 0.30 -7.10
CA THR A 62 -4.61 1.01 -6.65
C THR A 62 -4.34 0.73 -5.16
N GLY A 63 -3.25 1.28 -4.63
CA GLY A 63 -2.95 1.24 -3.21
C GLY A 63 -3.81 2.21 -2.40
N SER A 64 -3.58 2.29 -1.09
CA SER A 64 -4.37 3.15 -0.19
C SER A 64 -4.20 4.65 -0.44
N THR A 65 -3.01 5.09 -0.87
CA THR A 65 -2.68 6.53 -0.97
C THR A 65 -3.47 7.26 -2.05
N PRO A 66 -3.55 6.79 -3.32
CA PRO A 66 -4.21 7.58 -4.37
C PRO A 66 -5.71 7.86 -4.14
N PRO A 67 -6.53 6.91 -3.62
CA PRO A 67 -7.91 7.19 -3.26
C PRO A 67 -8.05 8.24 -2.14
N VAL A 68 -7.20 8.16 -1.10
CA VAL A 68 -7.20 9.14 0.00
C VAL A 68 -6.83 10.54 -0.52
N THR A 69 -5.81 10.63 -1.36
CA THR A 69 -5.41 11.91 -1.97
C THR A 69 -6.50 12.48 -2.86
N ALA A 70 -7.13 11.65 -3.70
CA ALA A 70 -8.23 12.10 -4.56
C ALA A 70 -9.46 12.56 -3.76
N GLN A 71 -9.81 11.84 -2.69
CA GLN A 71 -10.88 12.27 -1.77
C GLN A 71 -10.54 13.59 -1.05
N SER A 72 -9.28 13.78 -0.63
CA SER A 72 -8.84 15.05 -0.03
C SER A 72 -8.92 16.23 -1.01
N ALA A 73 -8.82 15.97 -2.32
CA ALA A 73 -9.02 16.94 -3.38
C ALA A 73 -10.50 17.17 -3.74
N GLY A 74 -11.44 16.52 -3.03
CA GLY A 74 -12.88 16.68 -3.22
C GLY A 74 -13.48 15.80 -4.33
N HIS A 75 -12.75 14.79 -4.80
CA HIS A 75 -13.28 13.86 -5.81
C HIS A 75 -14.21 12.83 -5.18
N ASP A 76 -15.36 12.60 -5.83
CA ASP A 76 -16.31 11.58 -5.43
C ASP A 76 -15.84 10.21 -5.90
N LEU A 77 -15.53 9.33 -4.95
CA LEU A 77 -14.95 8.01 -5.20
C LEU A 77 -15.65 6.96 -4.35
N VAL A 78 -15.97 5.82 -4.97
CA VAL A 78 -16.60 4.68 -4.31
C VAL A 78 -15.60 3.52 -4.19
N TYR A 79 -15.42 3.00 -2.98
CA TYR A 79 -14.63 1.80 -2.72
C TYR A 79 -15.50 0.56 -2.93
N THR A 80 -15.32 -0.14 -4.04
CA THR A 80 -16.18 -1.28 -4.42
C THR A 80 -15.62 -2.64 -3.99
N ALA A 81 -14.30 -2.76 -3.84
CA ALA A 81 -13.65 -3.99 -3.43
C ALA A 81 -12.30 -3.72 -2.77
N VAL A 82 -11.84 -4.68 -1.96
CA VAL A 82 -10.51 -4.68 -1.35
C VAL A 82 -9.88 -6.06 -1.55
N SER A 83 -8.61 -6.11 -1.95
CA SER A 83 -7.88 -7.38 -1.98
C SER A 83 -7.46 -7.80 -0.57
N ALA A 84 -7.15 -9.08 -0.38
CA ALA A 84 -6.51 -9.53 0.84
C ALA A 84 -5.21 -8.71 1.12
N PRO A 85 -4.88 -8.47 2.41
CA PRO A 85 -3.63 -7.80 2.79
C PRO A 85 -2.42 -8.53 2.22
N ARG A 86 -1.36 -7.78 1.90
CA ARG A 86 -0.09 -8.32 1.39
C ARG A 86 1.06 -7.86 2.30
N PRO A 87 1.18 -8.42 3.51
CA PRO A 87 2.15 -7.94 4.50
C PRO A 87 3.60 -8.13 4.06
N GLU A 88 3.85 -9.13 3.20
CA GLU A 88 5.14 -9.39 2.54
C GLU A 88 5.45 -8.50 1.32
N HIS A 89 4.55 -7.58 0.93
CA HIS A 89 4.77 -6.73 -0.25
C HIS A 89 5.94 -5.75 -0.08
N GLY A 90 6.25 -5.38 1.17
CA GLY A 90 7.42 -4.60 1.49
C GLY A 90 7.47 -4.21 2.96
N ALA A 91 8.58 -3.59 3.37
CA ALA A 91 8.88 -3.30 4.76
C ALA A 91 9.72 -2.03 4.90
N LEU A 92 9.62 -1.38 6.06
CA LEU A 92 10.56 -0.35 6.49
C LEU A 92 11.80 -1.02 7.07
N LEU A 93 12.94 -0.80 6.41
CA LEU A 93 14.22 -1.42 6.72
C LEU A 93 15.19 -0.42 7.34
N VAL A 94 16.00 -0.89 8.27
CA VAL A 94 17.15 -0.18 8.85
C VAL A 94 18.41 -1.06 8.75
N PRO A 95 19.61 -0.47 8.80
CA PRO A 95 20.84 -1.24 8.94
C PRO A 95 20.79 -2.16 10.17
N GLU A 96 21.42 -3.34 10.11
CA GLU A 96 21.43 -4.31 11.23
C GLU A 96 22.03 -3.70 12.52
N ASP A 97 23.09 -2.92 12.36
CA ASP A 97 23.76 -2.20 13.45
C ASP A 97 23.20 -0.79 13.68
N SER A 98 22.04 -0.46 13.11
CA SER A 98 21.44 0.87 13.23
C SER A 98 21.10 1.24 14.69
N PRO A 99 21.28 2.50 15.11
CA PRO A 99 20.71 2.96 16.38
C PRO A 99 19.17 3.00 16.35
N VAL A 100 18.54 2.99 15.17
CA VAL A 100 17.08 2.94 15.01
C VAL A 100 16.58 1.54 15.31
N ARG A 101 15.81 1.37 16.38
CA ARG A 101 15.23 0.07 16.78
C ARG A 101 13.71 0.11 16.84
N THR A 102 13.15 1.29 17.04
CA THR A 102 11.72 1.58 17.10
C THR A 102 11.37 2.68 16.10
N VAL A 103 10.08 2.83 15.81
CA VAL A 103 9.60 3.92 14.95
C VAL A 103 9.87 5.30 15.55
N ALA A 104 9.85 5.41 16.89
CA ALA A 104 10.17 6.66 17.58
C ALA A 104 11.60 7.16 17.30
N ASP A 105 12.53 6.23 17.06
CA ASP A 105 13.94 6.54 16.75
C ASP A 105 14.11 7.15 15.34
N LEU A 106 13.06 7.16 14.52
CA LEU A 106 13.10 7.83 13.20
C LEU A 106 13.00 9.35 13.30
N LYS A 107 12.66 9.91 14.46
CA LYS A 107 12.56 11.36 14.65
C LYS A 107 13.88 12.05 14.28
N GLY A 108 13.80 13.04 13.40
CA GLY A 108 14.94 13.79 12.85
C GLY A 108 15.73 13.06 11.76
N THR A 109 15.32 11.86 11.35
CA THR A 109 16.07 11.05 10.37
C THR A 109 15.55 11.22 8.94
N THR A 110 16.39 10.82 7.98
CA THR A 110 16.01 10.73 6.56
C THR A 110 15.49 9.33 6.23
N VAL A 111 14.31 9.27 5.64
CA VAL A 111 13.65 8.02 5.22
C VAL A 111 13.44 8.04 3.71
N HIS A 112 14.00 7.05 3.01
CA HIS A 112 13.77 6.88 1.57
C HIS A 112 12.47 6.08 1.31
N LEU A 113 11.61 6.58 0.43
CA LEU A 113 10.39 5.89 0.00
C LEU A 113 9.87 6.41 -1.35
N ALA A 114 9.00 5.65 -2.01
CA ALA A 114 8.20 6.09 -3.15
C ALA A 114 7.06 7.00 -2.67
N ILE A 115 7.33 8.31 -2.59
CA ILE A 115 6.37 9.35 -2.18
C ILE A 115 5.12 9.32 -3.05
N GLY A 116 3.94 9.25 -2.41
CA GLY A 116 2.63 9.16 -3.06
C GLY A 116 2.14 7.74 -3.32
N SER A 117 2.97 6.72 -3.04
CA SER A 117 2.59 5.31 -3.12
C SER A 117 2.09 4.78 -1.76
N TRP A 118 1.75 3.49 -1.71
CA TRP A 118 1.44 2.77 -0.46
C TRP A 118 2.53 2.91 0.61
N GLN A 119 3.78 3.17 0.20
CA GLN A 119 4.90 3.37 1.11
C GLN A 119 4.73 4.64 1.96
N THR A 120 4.14 5.70 1.39
CA THR A 120 3.80 6.92 2.16
C THR A 120 2.80 6.59 3.26
N HIS A 121 1.77 5.81 2.95
CA HIS A 121 0.79 5.39 3.95
C HIS A 121 1.43 4.51 5.04
N LEU A 122 2.30 3.56 4.68
CA LEU A 122 3.01 2.72 5.65
C LEU A 122 3.80 3.57 6.66
N VAL A 123 4.62 4.52 6.17
CA VAL A 123 5.45 5.36 7.04
C VAL A 123 4.60 6.32 7.86
N ALA A 124 3.63 6.99 7.23
CA ALA A 124 2.75 7.92 7.94
C ALA A 124 1.98 7.23 9.07
N LYS A 125 1.41 6.04 8.81
CA LYS A 125 0.68 5.27 9.83
C LYS A 125 1.60 4.79 10.95
N ALA A 126 2.80 4.31 10.63
CA ALA A 126 3.76 3.89 11.64
C ALA A 126 4.19 5.06 12.55
N LEU A 127 4.46 6.22 11.97
CA LEU A 127 4.81 7.44 12.72
C LEU A 127 3.65 7.90 13.60
N ASP A 128 2.43 7.93 13.07
CA ASP A 128 1.22 8.29 13.82
C ASP A 128 1.01 7.37 15.04
N ASP A 129 1.19 6.04 14.87
CA ASP A 129 1.15 5.06 15.96
C ASP A 129 2.25 5.26 17.03
N ALA A 130 3.30 5.99 16.69
CA ALA A 130 4.39 6.39 17.60
C ALA A 130 4.25 7.84 18.11
N GLY A 131 3.19 8.55 17.74
CA GLY A 131 2.97 9.96 18.09
C GLY A 131 3.89 10.94 17.37
N LEU A 132 4.40 10.56 16.18
CA LEU A 132 5.26 11.39 15.34
C LEU A 132 4.52 11.91 14.10
N SER A 133 4.89 13.11 13.66
CA SER A 133 4.40 13.74 12.43
C SER A 133 5.22 13.30 11.22
N TYR A 134 4.55 12.79 10.18
CA TYR A 134 5.20 12.56 8.88
C TYR A 134 5.80 13.83 8.28
N ALA A 135 5.18 14.98 8.52
CA ALA A 135 5.60 16.26 7.93
C ALA A 135 6.73 16.94 8.71
N ASP A 136 6.75 16.78 10.04
CA ASP A 136 7.61 17.58 10.92
C ASP A 136 8.73 16.77 11.57
N ASP A 137 8.54 15.47 11.77
CA ASP A 137 9.48 14.64 12.52
C ASP A 137 10.44 13.82 11.65
N ILE A 138 10.24 13.74 10.33
CA ILE A 138 11.17 13.04 9.43
C ILE A 138 11.45 13.83 8.15
N THR A 139 12.55 13.52 7.48
CA THR A 139 12.80 13.97 6.10
C THR A 139 12.51 12.83 5.12
N ALA A 140 11.37 12.90 4.43
CA ALA A 140 11.00 11.94 3.39
C ALA A 140 11.69 12.27 2.05
N VAL A 141 12.46 11.32 1.52
CA VAL A 141 13.16 11.46 0.23
C VAL A 141 12.66 10.40 -0.75
N ARG A 142 12.51 10.77 -2.03
CA ARG A 142 12.10 9.82 -3.06
C ARG A 142 13.19 8.76 -3.26
N SER A 143 12.84 7.48 -3.12
CA SER A 143 13.77 6.37 -3.40
C SER A 143 14.32 6.43 -4.83
N THR A 144 15.63 6.25 -4.94
CA THR A 144 16.38 6.02 -6.18
C THR A 144 16.91 4.59 -6.23
N GLU A 145 17.51 4.20 -7.36
CA GLU A 145 18.21 2.92 -7.51
C GLU A 145 19.35 2.73 -6.49
N GLU A 146 19.90 3.82 -5.96
CA GLU A 146 20.99 3.81 -4.98
C GLU A 146 20.52 3.62 -3.54
N SER A 147 19.20 3.65 -3.27
CA SER A 147 18.66 3.65 -1.90
C SER A 147 19.10 2.43 -1.09
N GLU A 148 19.23 1.26 -1.72
CA GLU A 148 19.75 0.07 -1.05
C GLU A 148 21.20 0.27 -0.60
N GLN A 149 22.06 0.75 -1.51
CA GLN A 149 23.47 0.96 -1.20
C GLN A 149 23.64 2.01 -0.11
N LEU A 150 22.86 3.10 -0.16
CA LEU A 150 22.85 4.14 0.86
C LEU A 150 22.39 3.61 2.23
N LEU A 151 21.41 2.70 2.25
CA LEU A 151 21.00 2.04 3.50
C LEU A 151 22.15 1.19 4.04
N ARG A 152 22.79 0.38 3.20
CA ARG A 152 23.88 -0.52 3.60
C ARG A 152 25.09 0.21 4.16
N THR A 153 25.43 1.38 3.60
CA THR A 153 26.56 2.19 4.09
C THR A 153 26.19 3.04 5.31
N GLY A 154 24.92 3.03 5.74
CA GLY A 154 24.43 3.88 6.82
C GLY A 154 24.30 5.35 6.44
N ALA A 155 24.37 5.68 5.14
CA ALA A 155 24.18 7.04 4.65
C ALA A 155 22.72 7.53 4.81
N ILE A 156 21.77 6.59 4.91
CA ILE A 156 20.38 6.86 5.28
C ILE A 156 19.98 5.96 6.44
N ALA A 157 19.10 6.46 7.31
CA ALA A 157 18.67 5.75 8.50
C ALA A 157 17.70 4.62 8.17
N ALA A 158 16.77 4.86 7.22
CA ALA A 158 15.75 3.90 6.85
C ALA A 158 15.32 4.00 5.39
N TRP A 159 14.83 2.89 4.85
CA TRP A 159 14.30 2.78 3.50
C TRP A 159 13.10 1.84 3.46
N VAL A 160 12.04 2.22 2.74
CA VAL A 160 10.91 1.31 2.47
C VAL A 160 11.20 0.52 1.20
N ALA A 161 11.55 -0.76 1.37
CA ALA A 161 11.79 -1.67 0.26
C ALA A 161 10.50 -2.40 -0.14
N GLN A 162 10.33 -2.63 -1.45
CA GLN A 162 9.32 -3.51 -2.03
C GLN A 162 9.99 -4.86 -2.36
N GLY A 163 9.40 -6.01 -1.97
CA GLY A 163 9.94 -7.31 -2.41
C GLY A 163 9.74 -7.49 -3.94
N PRO A 164 10.27 -8.53 -4.63
CA PRO A 164 11.39 -9.45 -4.40
C PRO A 164 12.75 -8.93 -4.89
N SER A 165 12.89 -7.63 -5.17
CA SER A 165 14.17 -6.98 -5.54
C SER A 165 15.03 -6.61 -4.32
N SER A 166 14.53 -6.84 -3.11
CA SER A 166 15.25 -6.53 -1.88
C SER A 166 16.19 -7.69 -1.48
N PRO A 167 17.44 -7.41 -1.05
CA PRO A 167 18.41 -8.42 -0.64
C PRO A 167 18.04 -9.19 0.65
N PRO A 168 18.80 -10.24 1.02
CA PRO A 168 18.70 -10.87 2.36
C PRO A 168 18.96 -9.86 3.50
N PRO A 169 18.53 -10.17 4.73
CA PRO A 169 17.71 -9.26 5.55
C PRO A 169 18.49 -8.08 6.15
N ALA A 170 18.09 -6.88 5.75
CA ALA A 170 18.11 -5.74 6.68
C ALA A 170 17.04 -5.99 7.77
N ALA A 171 17.26 -5.46 8.97
CA ALA A 171 16.33 -5.65 10.07
C ALA A 171 15.05 -4.82 9.83
N PRO A 172 13.84 -5.42 9.93
CA PRO A 172 12.61 -4.63 9.94
C PRO A 172 12.53 -3.82 11.24
N VAL A 173 12.01 -2.59 11.16
CA VAL A 173 11.70 -1.80 12.36
C VAL A 173 10.57 -2.47 13.15
N ASP A 174 10.66 -2.47 14.48
CA ASP A 174 9.61 -2.98 15.37
C ASP A 174 8.56 -1.88 15.61
N CYS A 175 7.39 -2.04 14.97
CA CYS A 175 6.25 -1.13 15.11
C CYS A 175 5.38 -1.40 16.34
N ALA A 176 5.57 -2.51 17.08
CA ALA A 176 4.63 -2.95 18.10
C ALA A 176 4.93 -2.43 19.53
N ARG A 177 6.07 -1.74 19.75
CA ARG A 177 6.52 -1.32 21.10
C ARG A 177 6.09 0.08 21.55
N SER A 178 5.21 0.79 20.84
CA SER A 178 4.77 2.13 21.23
C SER A 178 3.68 2.17 22.32
N SER A 179 3.31 1.03 22.93
CA SER A 179 2.31 0.94 24.03
C SER A 179 2.88 0.20 25.27
N PRO A 180 2.46 0.53 26.51
CA PRO A 180 2.92 -0.17 27.71
C PRO A 180 2.45 -1.64 27.70
N PRO A 181 3.15 -2.56 28.40
CA PRO A 181 3.13 -3.97 28.04
C PRO A 181 1.78 -4.62 28.39
N ALA A 182 1.02 -4.99 27.37
CA ALA A 182 0.07 -6.09 27.46
C ALA A 182 0.79 -7.38 27.07
N THR A 183 0.75 -8.36 27.97
CA THR A 183 1.33 -9.69 27.80
C THR A 183 0.78 -10.41 26.56
N SER A 184 1.51 -10.37 25.44
CA SER A 184 1.65 -11.52 24.54
C SER A 184 2.87 -11.31 23.62
N SER A 185 3.66 -12.37 23.47
CA SER A 185 4.85 -12.40 22.64
C SER A 185 4.49 -12.36 21.15
N ALA A 186 4.61 -11.19 20.53
CA ALA A 186 4.63 -11.05 19.07
C ALA A 186 5.80 -10.14 18.69
N THR A 187 6.83 -10.71 18.06
CA THR A 187 7.89 -9.96 17.37
C THR A 187 7.25 -9.17 16.23
N GLY A 188 7.01 -7.87 16.44
CA GLY A 188 6.27 -7.00 15.52
C GLY A 188 7.14 -6.59 14.33
N ARG A 189 6.73 -6.97 13.12
CA ARG A 189 7.23 -6.38 11.87
C ARG A 189 6.26 -5.30 11.42
N CYS A 190 6.78 -4.17 10.93
CA CYS A 190 5.96 -3.19 10.21
C CYS A 190 5.55 -3.76 8.84
N SER A 191 4.39 -4.41 8.77
CA SER A 191 3.75 -4.83 7.53
C SER A 191 2.61 -3.88 7.18
N SER A 192 2.30 -3.74 5.88
CA SER A 192 1.17 -2.90 5.44
C SER A 192 -0.13 -3.29 6.17
N PRO A 193 -0.88 -2.36 6.80
CA PRO A 193 -2.07 -2.70 7.58
C PRO A 193 -3.17 -3.27 6.69
N GLY A 194 -3.72 -4.43 7.10
CA GLY A 194 -5.02 -4.90 6.63
C GLY A 194 -6.13 -4.22 7.43
N ALA A 195 -7.17 -3.72 6.76
CA ALA A 195 -8.39 -3.28 7.42
C ALA A 195 -9.02 -4.47 8.17
N ASN A 196 -9.32 -4.28 9.46
CA ASN A 196 -9.97 -5.28 10.31
C ASN A 196 -11.26 -5.81 9.65
N SER A 197 -11.36 -7.14 9.53
CA SER A 197 -12.62 -7.81 9.20
C SER A 197 -13.52 -7.82 10.45
N PRO A 198 -14.83 -7.53 10.34
CA PRO A 198 -15.74 -7.70 11.46
C PRO A 198 -15.93 -9.19 11.76
N SER A 199 -15.74 -9.56 13.01
CA SER A 199 -15.98 -10.91 13.54
C SER A 199 -17.45 -11.31 13.33
N SER A 200 -17.68 -12.39 12.59
CA SER A 200 -18.98 -13.06 12.49
C SER A 200 -19.25 -13.87 13.77
N GLY A 201 -20.03 -13.29 14.69
CA GLY A 201 -20.67 -14.05 15.76
C GLY A 201 -21.84 -14.90 15.23
N PRO A 202 -22.13 -16.08 15.83
CA PRO A 202 -23.15 -16.97 15.32
C PRO A 202 -24.56 -16.42 15.58
N ARG A 203 -25.37 -16.27 14.53
CA ARG A 203 -26.82 -16.02 14.67
C ARG A 203 -27.49 -17.30 15.16
N SER A 204 -28.03 -17.27 16.37
CA SER A 204 -28.97 -18.27 16.85
C SER A 204 -30.27 -18.16 16.07
N SER A 205 -30.63 -19.25 15.40
CA SER A 205 -31.99 -19.50 14.91
C SER A 205 -32.89 -19.85 16.09
N LYS A 206 -34.11 -19.29 16.12
CA LYS A 206 -35.32 -19.94 16.65
C LYS A 206 -36.57 -19.09 16.32
N PRO A 207 -37.76 -19.73 16.36
CA PRO A 207 -38.62 -19.97 15.21
C PRO A 207 -39.67 -18.88 14.96
#